data_AF-A0A9K3KSZ7-F1
#
_entry.id   AF-A0A9K3KSZ7-F1
#
_cell.length_a   1.000
_cell.length_b   1.000
_cell.length_c   1.000
_cell.angle_alpha   90.00
_cell.angle_beta   90.00
_cell.angle_gamma   90.00
#
_symmetry.space_group_name_H-M   'P 1'
#
loop_
_entity.id
_entity.type
_entity.pdbx_description
1 polymer ?
#
loop_
_entity_poly.entity_id
_entity_poly.type
_entity_poly.pdbx_seq_one_letter_code
_entity_poly.pdbx_strand_id
1 'polypeptide(L)'
;MPSKMMVMLLQRSLVVRNNRNADGTRGKELGGMLLFVLVLSMVRFSRLTDHWLRRYERFETDVLQHGQQQQHPSIHSGWKQQKKTATPIPFHHNSDTETTTVSSSSRLTVPFRQSTLNVTKNVNIPYFILHVGPPKTATTFLQCGLNHQSGRLANEDNYYFLGRSCPTTPAIMDNGEDPIKPLYFIKSLGLGQQLNETFVQETRRRFLHHQRLGHHLILSTEHISSKAMHQISQPMIWQRLLEGFQVKIVVGYRHYFEWFPSYYYQSHLHKKFRANWPSQGGETIPPLVEYMKQHLDRWESPNRDETDRFATHMSLLMYQNWSLYFDDVQVLDLHQTGNVLVNFICHILPSATNTCDYLKHLQAQDADENALIRTKRVSSNLFPERIADTAWQLGMVPNDNVRSKKHVTTMIKGYLKELRLLQNGSMEQYWWCPSVSLKDRIYQASLSFLQSLHEIPSARQNMFAGHNWTLAVQQHREQFQKALRQHKFCDVNTTHILLQNKKFTSHVFGSRS
;
A
#
# COMPACT_ATOMS: atom_id res chain seq x y z
N MET A 1 -23.74 -26.58 -28.14
CA MET A 1 -23.95 -26.91 -29.55
C MET A 1 -23.55 -25.84 -30.62
N PRO A 2 -22.80 -24.74 -30.35
CA PRO A 2 -22.41 -23.82 -31.43
C PRO A 2 -21.03 -24.11 -32.07
N SER A 3 -20.19 -24.98 -31.51
CA SER A 3 -18.80 -25.18 -31.99
C SER A 3 -18.68 -26.01 -33.27
N LYS A 4 -19.66 -26.87 -33.59
CA LYS A 4 -19.64 -27.70 -34.82
C LYS A 4 -19.99 -26.93 -36.09
N MET A 5 -20.71 -25.81 -35.97
CA MET A 5 -21.20 -25.05 -37.12
C MET A 5 -20.14 -24.12 -37.72
N MET A 6 -19.18 -23.67 -36.90
CA MET A 6 -18.09 -22.78 -37.32
C MET A 6 -16.96 -23.53 -38.05
N VAL A 7 -16.78 -24.84 -37.77
CA VAL A 7 -15.80 -25.69 -38.46
C VAL A 7 -16.28 -26.06 -39.88
N MET A 8 -17.59 -26.23 -40.09
CA MET A 8 -18.13 -26.53 -41.43
C MET A 8 -18.09 -25.33 -42.39
N LEU A 9 -18.18 -24.09 -41.88
CA LEU A 9 -18.12 -22.89 -42.73
C LEU A 9 -16.70 -22.57 -43.23
N LEU A 10 -15.66 -22.97 -42.48
CA LEU A 10 -14.27 -22.84 -42.91
C LEU A 10 -13.84 -23.93 -43.91
N GLN A 11 -14.46 -25.12 -43.88
CA GLN A 11 -14.19 -26.15 -44.88
C GLN A 11 -14.85 -25.84 -46.24
N ARG A 12 -15.98 -25.14 -46.28
CA ARG A 12 -16.64 -24.76 -47.55
C ARG A 12 -15.96 -23.61 -48.31
N SER A 13 -15.17 -22.78 -47.63
CA SER A 13 -14.47 -21.65 -48.26
C SER A 13 -13.15 -22.05 -48.94
N LEU A 14 -12.65 -23.27 -48.72
CA LEU A 14 -11.40 -23.79 -49.30
C LEU A 14 -11.58 -24.58 -50.61
N VAL A 15 -12.81 -24.90 -51.02
CA VAL A 15 -13.09 -25.65 -52.26
C VAL A 15 -13.35 -24.74 -53.46
N VAL A 16 -13.57 -23.44 -53.26
CA VAL A 16 -13.87 -22.48 -54.34
C VAL A 16 -12.70 -21.50 -54.52
N ARG A 17 -11.56 -22.00 -54.99
CA ARG A 17 -10.53 -21.22 -55.72
C ARG A 17 -9.42 -22.15 -56.18
N ASN A 18 -9.64 -22.81 -57.31
CA ASN A 18 -8.54 -23.41 -58.05
C ASN A 18 -8.83 -23.28 -59.55
N ASN A 19 -8.43 -22.14 -60.11
CA ASN A 19 -8.12 -22.00 -61.52
C ASN A 19 -7.45 -20.64 -61.75
N ARG A 20 -6.11 -20.64 -61.82
CA ARG A 20 -5.30 -19.93 -62.81
C ARG A 20 -3.80 -20.15 -62.57
N ASN A 21 -3.09 -20.20 -63.69
CA ASN A 21 -1.73 -20.68 -63.96
C ASN A 21 -0.56 -19.98 -63.22
N ALA A 22 0.49 -20.80 -63.07
CA ALA A 22 1.93 -20.56 -63.30
C ALA A 22 2.78 -19.66 -62.38
N ASP A 23 3.96 -20.23 -62.09
CA ASP A 23 5.23 -19.72 -61.55
C ASP A 23 5.40 -19.33 -60.08
N GLY A 24 6.48 -19.89 -59.48
CA GLY A 24 7.07 -19.42 -58.23
C GLY A 24 7.14 -20.44 -57.08
N THR A 25 7.91 -21.51 -57.23
CA THR A 25 8.23 -22.49 -56.17
C THR A 25 9.24 -21.91 -55.17
N ARG A 26 8.75 -21.23 -54.12
CA ARG A 26 9.42 -21.17 -52.78
C ARG A 26 8.59 -20.59 -51.62
N GLY A 27 7.34 -20.17 -51.84
CA GLY A 27 6.48 -19.57 -50.79
C GLY A 27 5.48 -20.51 -50.10
N LYS A 28 5.36 -21.77 -50.53
CA LYS A 28 4.24 -22.65 -50.10
C LYS A 28 4.48 -23.41 -48.79
N GLU A 29 5.72 -23.61 -48.35
CA GLU A 29 6.01 -24.36 -47.12
C GLU A 29 5.87 -23.52 -45.85
N LEU A 30 6.20 -22.21 -45.89
CA LEU A 30 6.02 -21.32 -44.74
C LEU A 30 4.55 -21.06 -44.41
N GLY A 31 3.68 -20.98 -45.41
CA GLY A 31 2.25 -20.76 -45.22
C GLY A 31 1.55 -21.92 -44.49
N GLY A 32 1.96 -23.17 -44.80
CA GLY A 32 1.44 -24.36 -44.14
C GLY A 32 1.84 -24.45 -42.67
N MET A 33 3.11 -24.12 -42.35
CA MET A 33 3.61 -24.15 -40.97
C MET A 33 2.95 -23.08 -40.08
N LEU A 34 2.78 -21.86 -40.60
CA LEU A 34 2.14 -20.78 -39.85
C LEU A 34 0.65 -21.09 -39.55
N LEU A 35 -0.05 -21.69 -40.51
CA LEU A 35 -1.44 -22.11 -40.34
C LEU A 35 -1.56 -23.25 -39.32
N PHE A 36 -0.62 -24.21 -39.33
CA PHE A 36 -0.60 -25.31 -38.37
C PHE A 36 -0.35 -24.83 -36.93
N VAL A 37 0.57 -23.86 -36.74
CA VAL A 37 0.83 -23.25 -35.43
C VAL A 37 -0.38 -22.45 -34.93
N LEU A 38 -1.09 -21.74 -35.81
CA LEU A 38 -2.32 -21.02 -35.46
C LEU A 38 -3.44 -21.98 -35.04
N VAL A 39 -3.64 -23.09 -35.77
CA VAL A 39 -4.65 -24.10 -35.44
C VAL A 39 -4.34 -24.77 -34.09
N LEU A 40 -3.09 -25.16 -33.84
CA LEU A 40 -2.68 -25.72 -32.55
C LEU A 40 -2.85 -24.73 -31.40
N SER A 41 -2.57 -23.45 -31.64
CA SER A 41 -2.76 -22.37 -30.65
C SER A 41 -4.25 -22.17 -30.33
N MET A 42 -5.12 -22.21 -31.34
CA MET A 42 -6.57 -22.14 -31.15
C MET A 42 -7.15 -23.36 -30.43
N VAL A 43 -6.64 -24.57 -30.71
CA VAL A 43 -7.05 -25.79 -29.99
C VAL A 43 -6.59 -25.76 -28.53
N ARG A 44 -5.37 -25.27 -28.25
CA ARG A 44 -4.91 -25.05 -26.86
C ARG A 44 -5.76 -24.01 -26.14
N PHE A 45 -6.09 -22.90 -26.80
CA PHE A 45 -6.93 -21.85 -26.23
C PHE A 45 -8.34 -22.37 -25.93
N SER A 46 -8.93 -23.14 -26.85
CA SER A 46 -10.25 -23.77 -26.68
C SER A 46 -10.28 -24.75 -25.50
N ARG A 47 -9.25 -25.57 -25.32
CA ARG A 47 -9.13 -26.47 -24.15
C ARG A 47 -8.99 -25.72 -22.82
N LEU A 48 -8.26 -24.60 -22.82
CA LEU A 48 -8.14 -23.74 -21.64
C LEU A 48 -9.46 -23.05 -21.30
N THR A 49 -10.22 -22.58 -22.30
CA THR A 49 -11.54 -21.99 -22.08
C THR A 49 -12.55 -23.02 -21.58
N ASP A 50 -12.55 -24.25 -22.12
CA ASP A 50 -13.42 -25.34 -21.65
C ASP A 50 -13.11 -25.77 -20.22
N HIS A 51 -11.83 -25.77 -19.83
CA HIS A 51 -11.43 -26.06 -18.45
C HIS A 51 -11.87 -24.93 -17.50
N TRP A 52 -11.80 -23.67 -17.95
CA TRP A 52 -12.27 -22.51 -17.18
C TRP A 52 -13.79 -22.51 -17.00
N LEU A 53 -14.55 -22.78 -18.07
CA LEU A 53 -16.01 -22.90 -18.05
C LEU A 53 -16.47 -24.02 -17.10
N ARG A 54 -15.86 -25.20 -17.15
CA ARG A 54 -16.18 -26.31 -16.22
C ARG A 54 -15.81 -26.04 -14.76
N ARG A 55 -14.93 -25.08 -14.50
CA ARG A 55 -14.59 -24.64 -13.14
C ARG A 55 -15.59 -23.58 -12.66
N TYR A 56 -16.05 -22.72 -13.57
CA TYR A 56 -17.09 -21.73 -13.30
C TYR A 56 -18.46 -22.39 -13.04
N GLU A 57 -18.86 -23.36 -13.86
CA GLU A 57 -20.13 -24.10 -13.68
C GLU A 57 -20.17 -24.85 -12.34
N ARG A 58 -19.06 -25.49 -11.93
CA ARG A 58 -18.93 -26.13 -10.61
C ARG A 58 -19.05 -25.14 -9.45
N PHE A 59 -18.44 -23.97 -9.60
CA PHE A 59 -18.54 -22.91 -8.61
C PHE A 59 -19.99 -22.39 -8.48
N GLU A 60 -20.72 -22.27 -9.59
CA GLU A 60 -22.11 -21.83 -9.59
C GLU A 60 -23.05 -22.89 -8.98
N THR A 61 -22.78 -24.18 -9.20
CA THR A 61 -23.56 -25.27 -8.58
C THR A 61 -23.35 -25.36 -7.07
N ASP A 62 -22.11 -25.19 -6.60
CA ASP A 62 -21.79 -25.21 -5.17
C ASP A 62 -22.43 -24.02 -4.42
N VAL A 63 -22.48 -22.84 -5.05
CA VAL A 63 -23.12 -21.63 -4.50
C VAL A 63 -24.64 -21.79 -4.44
N LEU A 64 -25.26 -22.40 -5.45
CA LEU A 64 -26.71 -22.62 -5.47
C LEU A 64 -27.16 -23.72 -4.50
N GLN A 65 -26.38 -24.77 -4.31
CA GLN A 65 -26.70 -25.83 -3.34
C GLN A 65 -26.59 -25.38 -1.88
N HIS A 66 -25.65 -24.49 -1.56
CA HIS A 66 -25.49 -23.98 -0.18
C HIS A 66 -26.43 -22.80 0.15
N GLY A 67 -27.06 -22.19 -0.86
CA GLY A 67 -27.99 -21.06 -0.69
C GLY A 67 -29.42 -21.45 -0.26
N GLN A 68 -29.80 -22.72 -0.33
CA GLN A 68 -31.19 -23.15 -0.07
C GLN A 68 -31.44 -23.79 1.31
N GLN A 69 -30.42 -23.99 2.15
CA GLN A 69 -30.59 -24.82 3.36
C GLN A 69 -30.62 -24.10 4.72
N GLN A 70 -30.77 -22.77 4.77
CA GLN A 70 -30.97 -22.08 6.06
C GLN A 70 -31.99 -20.94 5.97
N GLN A 71 -33.27 -21.28 6.13
CA GLN A 71 -34.27 -20.36 6.67
C GLN A 71 -34.52 -20.74 8.13
N HIS A 72 -34.13 -19.86 9.06
CA HIS A 72 -34.56 -19.92 10.47
C HIS A 72 -35.20 -18.59 10.87
N PRO A 73 -36.12 -18.62 11.85
CA PRO A 73 -37.22 -17.67 11.96
C PRO A 73 -36.82 -16.34 12.61
N SER A 74 -37.49 -15.29 12.14
CA SER A 74 -37.40 -13.90 12.61
C SER A 74 -37.83 -13.74 14.07
N ILE A 75 -36.92 -13.28 14.93
CA ILE A 75 -37.22 -12.75 16.26
C ILE A 75 -37.38 -11.23 16.13
N HIS A 76 -38.61 -10.76 16.28
CA HIS A 76 -38.94 -9.36 16.50
C HIS A 76 -38.48 -8.92 17.90
N SER A 77 -37.63 -7.91 18.01
CA SER A 77 -37.52 -7.11 19.23
C SER A 77 -37.46 -5.62 18.87
N GLY A 78 -38.45 -4.88 19.36
CA GLY A 78 -38.61 -3.45 19.15
C GLY A 78 -37.73 -2.64 20.08
N TRP A 79 -36.97 -1.71 19.51
CA TRP A 79 -36.29 -0.65 20.25
C TRP A 79 -37.01 0.67 20.00
N LYS A 80 -37.78 1.12 21.00
CA LYS A 80 -38.33 2.48 21.06
C LYS A 80 -37.21 3.45 21.44
N GLN A 81 -37.02 4.48 20.60
CA GLN A 81 -36.18 5.64 20.88
C GLN A 81 -36.73 6.43 22.06
N GLN A 82 -35.96 6.55 23.15
CA GLN A 82 -36.17 7.60 24.15
C GLN A 82 -35.34 8.82 23.76
N LYS A 83 -36.04 9.89 23.35
CA LYS A 83 -35.53 11.26 23.29
C LYS A 83 -35.32 11.75 24.73
N LYS A 84 -34.08 12.09 25.10
CA LYS A 84 -33.80 12.91 26.29
C LYS A 84 -33.60 14.36 25.85
N THR A 85 -34.52 15.20 26.29
CA THR A 85 -34.46 16.66 26.31
C THR A 85 -33.42 17.11 27.34
N ALA A 86 -32.51 17.98 26.95
CA ALA A 86 -31.56 18.65 27.85
C ALA A 86 -32.09 20.05 28.19
N THR A 87 -32.28 20.31 29.48
CA THR A 87 -32.55 21.63 30.06
C THR A 87 -31.21 22.26 30.50
N PRO A 88 -31.01 23.58 30.38
CA PRO A 88 -29.76 24.23 30.74
C PRO A 88 -29.74 24.60 32.23
N ILE A 89 -28.61 24.34 32.89
CA ILE A 89 -28.30 24.80 34.26
C ILE A 89 -27.32 25.99 34.15
N PRO A 90 -27.48 27.07 34.94
CA PRO A 90 -26.67 28.27 34.81
C PRO A 90 -25.29 28.12 35.48
N PHE A 91 -24.28 28.72 34.84
CA PHE A 91 -22.93 28.88 35.38
C PHE A 91 -22.88 30.01 36.40
N HIS A 92 -22.49 29.70 37.63
CA HIS A 92 -21.98 30.67 38.60
C HIS A 92 -20.45 30.65 38.57
N HIS A 93 -19.87 31.81 38.31
CA HIS A 93 -18.45 32.09 38.54
C HIS A 93 -18.17 32.08 40.04
N ASN A 94 -17.18 31.30 40.47
CA ASN A 94 -16.36 31.64 41.63
C ASN A 94 -14.91 31.26 41.33
N SER A 95 -14.08 32.29 41.40
CA SER A 95 -12.63 32.26 41.44
C SER A 95 -12.20 31.87 42.85
N ASP A 96 -11.45 30.77 43.00
CA ASP A 96 -10.46 30.63 44.05
C ASP A 96 -9.36 29.68 43.61
N THR A 97 -8.15 30.06 43.97
CA THR A 97 -6.88 29.55 43.44
C THR A 97 -6.31 28.62 44.50
N GLU A 98 -6.46 27.30 44.33
CA GLU A 98 -5.76 26.31 45.15
C GLU A 98 -4.84 25.44 44.30
N THR A 99 -3.57 25.53 44.63
CA THR A 99 -2.44 24.83 44.05
C THR A 99 -2.49 23.36 44.45
N THR A 100 -3.22 22.52 43.70
CA THR A 100 -3.21 21.07 43.91
C THR A 100 -2.11 20.42 43.07
N THR A 101 -1.09 19.91 43.75
CA THR A 101 -0.07 19.01 43.18
C THR A 101 -0.73 17.76 42.62
N VAL A 102 -0.80 17.65 41.28
CA VAL A 102 -1.34 16.47 40.59
C VAL A 102 -0.35 15.32 40.67
N SER A 103 -0.74 14.34 41.48
CA SER A 103 -0.11 13.04 41.66
C SER A 103 -0.25 12.17 40.41
N SER A 104 0.88 11.62 39.97
CA SER A 104 1.06 10.29 39.36
C SER A 104 0.02 9.81 38.33
N SER A 105 0.37 9.96 37.05
CA SER A 105 -0.19 9.18 35.94
C SER A 105 -0.01 7.67 36.19
N SER A 106 -1.11 6.99 36.45
CA SER A 106 -1.20 5.54 36.55
C SER A 106 -1.02 4.92 35.16
N ARG A 107 0.23 4.53 34.85
CA ARG A 107 0.52 3.67 33.70
C ARG A 107 -0.23 2.35 33.89
N LEU A 108 -1.07 2.00 32.91
CA LEU A 108 -1.60 0.66 32.72
C LEU A 108 -0.45 -0.34 32.53
N THR A 109 0.07 -0.88 33.62
CA THR A 109 0.92 -2.08 33.59
C THR A 109 0.03 -3.28 33.30
N VAL A 110 -0.15 -3.59 32.02
CA VAL A 110 -0.55 -4.93 31.61
C VAL A 110 0.58 -5.86 32.07
N PRO A 111 0.31 -6.91 32.87
CA PRO A 111 1.34 -7.82 33.32
C PRO A 111 1.93 -8.55 32.11
N PHE A 112 3.05 -8.03 31.62
CA PHE A 112 3.84 -8.63 30.55
C PHE A 112 4.49 -9.89 31.11
N ARG A 113 3.90 -11.04 30.80
CA ARG A 113 4.42 -12.35 31.19
C ARG A 113 5.63 -12.63 30.32
N GLN A 114 6.81 -12.15 30.74
CA GLN A 114 8.09 -12.62 30.20
C GLN A 114 8.24 -14.08 30.59
N SER A 115 7.73 -14.97 29.73
CA SER A 115 8.11 -16.37 29.77
C SER A 115 9.59 -16.43 29.36
N THR A 116 10.48 -16.25 30.33
CA THR A 116 11.90 -16.60 30.21
C THR A 116 12.02 -18.12 30.21
N LEU A 117 11.48 -18.76 29.17
CA LEU A 117 11.84 -20.12 28.85
C LEU A 117 13.29 -20.06 28.38
N ASN A 118 14.19 -20.68 29.14
CA ASN A 118 15.54 -21.01 28.71
C ASN A 118 15.43 -22.02 27.55
N VAL A 119 14.97 -21.55 26.40
CA VAL A 119 14.97 -22.30 25.15
C VAL A 119 16.43 -22.38 24.73
N THR A 120 17.04 -23.53 24.96
CA THR A 120 18.29 -23.89 24.27
C THR A 120 18.03 -23.64 22.79
N LYS A 121 18.74 -22.66 22.22
CA LYS A 121 18.51 -22.12 20.88
C LYS A 121 18.71 -23.26 19.89
N ASN A 122 17.62 -23.95 19.55
CA ASN A 122 17.68 -25.12 18.70
C ASN A 122 18.07 -24.62 17.31
N VAL A 123 19.28 -24.96 16.86
CA VAL A 123 19.98 -24.33 15.73
C VAL A 123 19.23 -24.52 14.40
N ASN A 124 18.19 -25.35 14.37
CA ASN A 124 17.49 -25.77 13.16
C ASN A 124 16.08 -25.19 12.98
N ILE A 125 15.65 -24.21 13.80
CA ILE A 125 14.33 -23.59 13.61
C ILE A 125 14.42 -22.55 12.47
N PRO A 126 13.64 -22.66 11.37
CA PRO A 126 13.74 -21.72 10.26
C PRO A 126 13.20 -20.33 10.64
N TYR A 127 13.77 -19.30 10.03
CA TYR A 127 13.30 -17.92 10.17
C TYR A 127 12.00 -17.67 9.41
N PHE A 128 11.11 -16.87 10.02
CA PHE A 128 10.01 -16.22 9.32
C PHE A 128 10.15 -14.71 9.44
N ILE A 129 10.42 -14.03 8.33
CA ILE A 129 10.62 -12.59 8.26
C ILE A 129 9.32 -11.94 7.79
N LEU A 130 8.58 -11.33 8.73
CA LEU A 130 7.35 -10.62 8.44
C LEU A 130 7.62 -9.11 8.36
N HIS A 131 7.69 -8.59 7.14
CA HIS A 131 7.78 -7.14 6.94
C HIS A 131 6.40 -6.48 6.95
N VAL A 132 6.21 -5.60 7.93
CA VAL A 132 5.00 -4.81 8.16
C VAL A 132 5.33 -3.33 7.96
N GLY A 133 5.18 -2.85 6.73
CA GLY A 133 5.35 -1.42 6.46
C GLY A 133 4.00 -0.70 6.43
N PRO A 134 3.87 0.50 7.03
CA PRO A 134 2.69 1.34 6.83
C PRO A 134 2.42 1.55 5.33
N PRO A 135 1.18 1.82 4.93
CA PRO A 135 0.92 2.26 3.57
C PRO A 135 1.82 3.46 3.23
N LYS A 136 2.38 3.44 2.01
CA LYS A 136 3.25 4.51 1.45
C LYS A 136 4.63 4.71 2.11
N THR A 137 5.12 3.75 2.88
CA THR A 137 6.53 3.71 3.28
C THR A 137 7.40 3.00 2.23
N ALA A 138 7.24 3.32 0.94
CA ALA A 138 7.99 2.70 -0.16
C ALA A 138 8.03 1.15 -0.16
N THR A 139 7.10 0.49 0.55
CA THR A 139 7.09 -0.97 0.72
C THR A 139 6.98 -1.74 -0.60
N THR A 140 6.36 -1.13 -1.62
CA THR A 140 6.31 -1.68 -2.97
C THR A 140 7.70 -1.82 -3.59
N PHE A 141 8.62 -0.88 -3.33
CA PHE A 141 10.01 -0.97 -3.80
C PHE A 141 10.68 -2.21 -3.19
N LEU A 142 10.59 -2.38 -1.87
CA LEU A 142 11.16 -3.53 -1.18
C LEU A 142 10.51 -4.86 -1.62
N GLN A 143 9.18 -4.92 -1.71
CA GLN A 143 8.46 -6.09 -2.22
C GLN A 143 8.92 -6.46 -3.63
N CYS A 144 9.14 -5.46 -4.47
CA CYS A 144 9.60 -5.71 -5.83
C CYS A 144 11.05 -6.17 -5.90
N GLY A 145 11.93 -5.58 -5.09
CA GLY A 145 13.30 -6.05 -4.95
C GLY A 145 13.36 -7.50 -4.48
N LEU A 146 12.61 -7.86 -3.44
CA LEU A 146 12.54 -9.23 -2.93
C LEU A 146 12.00 -10.22 -3.96
N ASN A 147 11.00 -9.81 -4.74
CA ASN A 147 10.49 -10.62 -5.84
C ASN A 147 11.56 -10.87 -6.92
N HIS A 148 12.27 -9.82 -7.35
CA HIS A 148 13.35 -9.93 -8.34
C HIS A 148 14.54 -10.75 -7.84
N GLN A 149 14.79 -10.76 -6.52
CA GLN A 149 15.84 -11.58 -5.91
C GLN A 149 15.32 -12.94 -5.40
N SER A 150 14.05 -13.28 -5.63
CA SER A 150 13.43 -14.46 -5.01
C SER A 150 14.14 -15.77 -5.38
N GLY A 151 14.48 -15.96 -6.66
CA GLY A 151 15.20 -17.16 -7.11
C GLY A 151 16.59 -17.29 -6.48
N ARG A 152 17.34 -16.18 -6.37
CA ARG A 152 18.66 -16.18 -5.73
C ARG A 152 18.55 -16.45 -4.23
N LEU A 153 17.65 -15.76 -3.55
CA LEU A 153 17.38 -15.96 -2.13
C LEU A 153 17.01 -17.42 -1.82
N ALA A 154 16.20 -18.06 -2.66
CA ALA A 154 15.81 -19.46 -2.47
C ALA A 154 16.98 -20.43 -2.73
N ASN A 155 17.69 -20.25 -3.84
CA ASN A 155 18.73 -21.19 -4.27
C ASN A 155 20.04 -21.06 -3.50
N GLU A 156 20.42 -19.85 -3.10
CA GLU A 156 21.73 -19.56 -2.50
C GLU A 156 21.65 -19.35 -0.98
N ASP A 157 20.50 -18.94 -0.45
CA ASP A 157 20.35 -18.59 0.97
C ASP A 157 19.15 -19.27 1.66
N ASN A 158 18.44 -20.16 0.97
CA ASN A 158 17.28 -20.90 1.50
C ASN A 158 16.12 -20.00 2.02
N TYR A 159 15.96 -18.80 1.43
CA TYR A 159 14.85 -17.88 1.71
C TYR A 159 13.80 -17.87 0.61
N TYR A 160 12.57 -18.23 0.95
CA TYR A 160 11.43 -18.21 0.03
C TYR A 160 10.57 -16.98 0.28
N PHE A 161 10.55 -16.08 -0.72
CA PHE A 161 9.64 -14.94 -0.72
C PHE A 161 8.22 -15.38 -1.11
N LEU A 162 7.24 -15.03 -0.28
CA LEU A 162 5.83 -15.37 -0.47
C LEU A 162 4.94 -14.12 -0.66
N GLY A 163 5.55 -12.95 -0.79
CA GLY A 163 4.86 -11.67 -0.87
C GLY A 163 4.22 -11.40 -2.23
N ARG A 164 3.96 -10.12 -2.50
CA ARG A 164 3.30 -9.69 -3.74
C ARG A 164 4.28 -9.69 -4.92
N SER A 165 3.86 -10.25 -6.06
CA SER A 165 4.59 -10.11 -7.32
C SER A 165 4.53 -8.68 -7.87
N CYS A 166 5.61 -8.27 -8.54
CA CYS A 166 5.66 -6.99 -9.23
C CYS A 166 4.69 -6.97 -10.41
N PRO A 167 4.15 -5.80 -10.79
CA PRO A 167 3.29 -5.68 -11.96
C PRO A 167 3.89 -6.20 -13.28
N THR A 168 5.22 -6.28 -13.37
CA THR A 168 5.97 -6.68 -14.58
C THR A 168 6.50 -8.11 -14.52
N THR A 169 6.30 -8.82 -13.41
CA THR A 169 6.82 -10.19 -13.27
C THR A 169 5.76 -11.23 -13.58
N PRO A 170 6.17 -12.46 -13.97
CA PRO A 170 5.24 -13.58 -14.12
C PRO A 170 4.40 -13.81 -12.86
N ALA A 171 3.30 -14.55 -13.03
CA ALA A 171 2.40 -14.89 -11.93
C ALA A 171 3.10 -15.76 -10.87
N ILE A 172 4.04 -16.61 -11.30
CA ILE A 172 4.90 -17.46 -10.48
C ILE A 172 6.24 -16.74 -10.33
N MET A 173 6.78 -16.69 -9.11
CA MET A 173 8.07 -16.05 -8.81
C MET A 173 9.24 -17.00 -9.12
N ASP A 174 10.46 -16.46 -9.25
CA ASP A 174 11.64 -17.24 -9.67
C ASP A 174 12.06 -18.31 -8.64
N ASN A 175 11.57 -18.23 -7.40
CA ASN A 175 11.69 -19.28 -6.39
C ASN A 175 10.65 -20.41 -6.50
N GLY A 176 9.82 -20.43 -7.55
CA GLY A 176 8.78 -21.44 -7.77
C GLY A 176 7.50 -21.23 -6.95
N GLU A 177 7.39 -20.11 -6.24
CA GLU A 177 6.30 -19.83 -5.32
C GLU A 177 5.23 -18.92 -5.94
N ASP A 178 3.95 -19.16 -5.58
CA ASP A 178 2.84 -18.27 -5.92
C ASP A 178 2.71 -17.12 -4.89
N PRO A 179 2.45 -15.87 -5.29
CA PRO A 179 2.30 -14.79 -4.33
C PRO A 179 1.08 -15.01 -3.42
N ILE A 180 1.27 -14.94 -2.10
CA ILE A 180 0.15 -14.92 -1.16
C ILE A 180 -0.61 -13.62 -1.38
N LYS A 181 -1.94 -13.70 -1.56
CA LYS A 181 -2.79 -12.52 -1.73
C LYS A 181 -3.16 -11.92 -0.37
N PRO A 182 -2.41 -10.92 0.16
CA PRO A 182 -2.46 -10.61 1.59
C PRO A 182 -3.77 -9.91 1.97
N LEU A 183 -4.40 -9.20 1.03
CA LEU A 183 -5.71 -8.58 1.27
C LEU A 183 -6.79 -9.63 1.57
N TYR A 184 -6.76 -10.77 0.89
CA TYR A 184 -7.71 -11.87 1.17
C TYR A 184 -7.39 -12.50 2.51
N PHE A 185 -6.10 -12.79 2.75
CA PHE A 185 -5.63 -13.31 4.03
C PHE A 185 -6.15 -12.48 5.21
N ILE A 186 -5.89 -11.17 5.20
CA ILE A 186 -6.25 -10.29 6.33
C ILE A 186 -7.75 -10.05 6.39
N LYS A 187 -8.46 -10.01 5.25
CA LYS A 187 -9.93 -9.97 5.25
C LYS A 187 -10.51 -11.21 5.93
N SER A 188 -9.95 -12.39 5.67
CA SER A 188 -10.34 -13.62 6.35
C SER A 188 -10.06 -13.52 7.85
N LEU A 189 -8.88 -13.02 8.25
CA LEU A 189 -8.53 -12.93 9.68
C LEU A 189 -9.43 -11.99 10.51
N GLY A 190 -10.02 -10.96 9.90
CA GLY A 190 -10.58 -9.84 10.66
C GLY A 190 -12.09 -9.71 10.75
N LEU A 191 -12.89 -10.42 9.96
CA LEU A 191 -14.29 -9.97 9.76
C LEU A 191 -15.38 -10.76 10.49
N GLY A 192 -15.11 -11.86 11.19
CA GLY A 192 -16.18 -12.69 11.79
C GLY A 192 -17.18 -13.28 10.76
N GLN A 193 -17.15 -12.81 9.51
CA GLN A 193 -17.62 -13.53 8.34
C GLN A 193 -16.86 -14.84 8.28
N GLN A 194 -17.60 -15.93 8.05
CA GLN A 194 -17.06 -17.27 7.84
C GLN A 194 -15.73 -17.13 7.13
N LEU A 195 -14.67 -17.43 7.87
CA LEU A 195 -13.32 -17.46 7.33
C LEU A 195 -13.44 -18.16 5.99
N ASN A 196 -12.78 -17.64 4.95
CA ASN A 196 -12.44 -18.54 3.87
C ASN A 196 -11.39 -19.49 4.48
N GLU A 197 -11.87 -20.45 5.28
CA GLU A 197 -11.07 -21.38 6.05
C GLU A 197 -10.12 -22.08 5.09
N THR A 198 -10.58 -22.36 3.88
CA THR A 198 -9.77 -22.88 2.79
C THR A 198 -8.53 -22.02 2.53
N PHE A 199 -8.64 -20.69 2.43
CA PHE A 199 -7.49 -19.82 2.19
C PHE A 199 -6.50 -19.78 3.37
N VAL A 200 -7.00 -19.69 4.59
CA VAL A 200 -6.15 -19.67 5.80
C VAL A 200 -5.47 -21.03 6.00
N GLN A 201 -6.20 -22.13 5.83
CA GLN A 201 -5.66 -23.48 5.92
C GLN A 201 -4.66 -23.76 4.81
N GLU A 202 -4.89 -23.29 3.59
CA GLU A 202 -3.94 -23.41 2.49
C GLU A 202 -2.65 -22.63 2.78
N THR A 203 -2.77 -21.41 3.29
CA THR A 203 -1.62 -20.60 3.73
C THR A 203 -0.84 -21.32 4.84
N ARG A 204 -1.56 -21.88 5.83
CA ARG A 204 -0.96 -22.66 6.92
C ARG A 204 -0.26 -23.91 6.42
N ARG A 205 -0.90 -24.68 5.53
CA ARG A 205 -0.32 -25.88 4.91
C ARG A 205 0.98 -25.56 4.19
N ARG A 206 1.01 -24.43 3.48
CA ARG A 206 2.21 -23.94 2.81
C ARG A 206 3.31 -23.55 3.79
N PHE A 207 3.00 -22.83 4.86
CA PHE A 207 3.99 -22.50 5.90
C PHE A 207 4.55 -23.78 6.54
N LEU A 208 3.69 -24.72 6.92
CA LEU A 208 4.11 -26.01 7.48
C LEU A 208 4.98 -26.82 6.51
N HIS A 209 4.71 -26.74 5.20
CA HIS A 209 5.53 -27.39 4.18
C HIS A 209 6.96 -26.84 4.19
N HIS A 210 7.13 -25.52 4.09
CA HIS A 210 8.45 -24.88 4.16
C HIS A 210 9.15 -25.13 5.50
N GLN A 211 8.40 -25.08 6.60
CA GLN A 211 8.93 -25.36 7.93
C GLN A 211 9.54 -26.76 8.03
N ARG A 212 8.86 -27.80 7.52
CA ARG A 212 9.37 -29.18 7.53
C ARG A 212 10.63 -29.36 6.67
N LEU A 213 10.76 -28.57 5.61
CA LEU A 213 11.94 -28.56 4.75
C LEU A 213 13.08 -27.69 5.33
N GLY A 214 12.86 -27.00 6.46
CA GLY A 214 13.84 -26.07 7.01
C GLY A 214 14.01 -24.80 6.19
N HIS A 215 13.05 -24.48 5.30
CA HIS A 215 13.09 -23.29 4.46
C HIS A 215 12.77 -22.03 5.28
N HIS A 216 13.54 -20.97 5.10
CA HIS A 216 13.21 -19.66 5.65
C HIS A 216 12.15 -18.97 4.79
N LEU A 217 11.28 -18.18 5.41
CA LEU A 217 10.18 -17.50 4.73
C LEU A 217 10.30 -15.99 4.87
N ILE A 218 9.99 -15.27 3.78
CA ILE A 218 9.86 -13.81 3.78
C ILE A 218 8.46 -13.45 3.30
N LEU A 219 7.71 -12.72 4.12
CA LEU A 219 6.43 -12.15 3.75
C LEU A 219 6.44 -10.63 3.93
N SER A 220 6.28 -9.90 2.84
CA SER A 220 6.26 -8.43 2.83
C SER A 220 4.96 -7.92 2.23
N THR A 221 4.18 -7.16 2.99
CA THR A 221 2.89 -6.63 2.53
C THR A 221 2.46 -5.38 3.29
N GLU A 222 1.99 -4.38 2.54
CA GLU A 222 1.42 -3.15 3.10
C GLU A 222 0.01 -3.34 3.68
N HIS A 223 -0.65 -4.47 3.36
CA HIS A 223 -2.03 -4.66 3.82
C HIS A 223 -2.11 -4.97 5.31
N ILE A 224 -1.06 -5.58 5.89
CA ILE A 224 -1.05 -5.96 7.31
C ILE A 224 -1.18 -4.71 8.18
N SER A 225 -0.40 -3.66 7.89
CA SER A 225 -0.44 -2.40 8.65
C SER A 225 -1.78 -1.67 8.50
N SER A 226 -2.39 -1.68 7.31
CA SER A 226 -3.63 -0.95 7.04
C SER A 226 -4.84 -1.44 7.86
N LYS A 227 -4.86 -2.71 8.29
CA LYS A 227 -5.97 -3.33 9.01
C LYS A 227 -5.64 -3.74 10.44
N ALA A 228 -4.38 -4.06 10.75
CA ALA A 228 -3.94 -4.36 12.12
C ALA A 228 -4.27 -3.22 13.10
N MET A 229 -4.34 -1.97 12.62
CA MET A 229 -4.75 -0.82 13.43
C MET A 229 -6.17 -0.89 13.97
N HIS A 230 -7.09 -1.60 13.29
CA HIS A 230 -8.49 -1.67 13.71
C HIS A 230 -8.75 -2.86 14.63
N GLN A 231 -7.80 -3.77 14.78
CA GLN A 231 -8.01 -5.07 15.42
C GLN A 231 -6.77 -5.51 16.18
N ILE A 232 -6.78 -5.25 17.49
CA ILE A 232 -5.73 -5.65 18.45
C ILE A 232 -5.44 -7.16 18.36
N SER A 233 -6.41 -7.98 17.92
CA SER A 233 -6.25 -9.43 17.78
C SER A 233 -5.35 -9.89 16.63
N GLN A 234 -5.00 -9.02 15.67
CA GLN A 234 -4.24 -9.44 14.48
C GLN A 234 -2.85 -10.02 14.82
N PRO A 235 -1.98 -9.35 15.59
CA PRO A 235 -0.68 -9.93 15.99
C PRO A 235 -0.81 -11.28 16.70
N MET A 236 -1.83 -11.48 17.55
CA MET A 236 -2.09 -12.76 18.22
C MET A 236 -2.40 -13.88 17.22
N ILE A 237 -3.18 -13.60 16.17
CA ILE A 237 -3.46 -14.59 15.12
C ILE A 237 -2.19 -14.97 14.37
N TRP A 238 -1.35 -13.98 14.05
CA TRP A 238 -0.05 -14.21 13.43
C TRP A 238 0.86 -15.06 14.33
N GLN A 239 0.89 -14.79 15.63
CA GLN A 239 1.71 -15.55 16.57
C GLN A 239 1.37 -17.05 16.52
N ARG A 240 0.08 -17.40 16.46
CA ARG A 240 -0.38 -18.79 16.32
C ARG A 240 -0.07 -19.40 14.95
N LEU A 241 -0.22 -18.61 13.89
CA LEU A 241 0.03 -19.11 12.52
C LEU A 241 1.52 -19.39 12.28
N LEU A 242 2.40 -18.65 12.94
CA LEU A 242 3.84 -18.72 12.77
C LEU A 242 4.52 -19.62 13.82
N GLU A 243 3.74 -20.43 14.54
CA GLU A 243 4.27 -21.35 15.55
C GLU A 243 5.31 -22.30 14.95
N GLY A 244 6.46 -22.39 15.63
CA GLY A 244 7.60 -23.20 15.21
C GLY A 244 8.48 -22.58 14.12
N PHE A 245 8.33 -21.29 13.84
CA PHE A 245 9.35 -20.46 13.19
C PHE A 245 10.05 -19.57 14.21
N GLN A 246 11.28 -19.16 13.89
CA GLN A 246 11.92 -18.02 14.54
C GLN A 246 11.44 -16.74 13.85
N VAL A 247 10.43 -16.10 14.44
CA VAL A 247 9.76 -14.96 13.82
C VAL A 247 10.52 -13.67 14.07
N LYS A 248 10.82 -12.93 13.00
CA LYS A 248 11.32 -11.55 13.03
C LYS A 248 10.30 -10.63 12.38
N ILE A 249 9.79 -9.66 13.12
CA ILE A 249 8.90 -8.62 12.61
C ILE A 249 9.74 -7.42 12.18
N VAL A 250 9.53 -6.92 10.97
CA VAL A 250 10.30 -5.81 10.41
C VAL A 250 9.37 -4.68 10.06
N VAL A 251 9.44 -3.58 10.81
CA VAL A 251 8.60 -2.40 10.61
C VAL A 251 9.35 -1.38 9.78
N GLY A 252 8.88 -1.12 8.55
CA GLY A 252 9.46 -0.07 7.71
C GLY A 252 9.16 1.33 8.28
N TYR A 253 10.20 2.14 8.46
CA TYR A 253 10.11 3.54 8.86
C TYR A 253 10.51 4.47 7.72
N ARG A 254 9.65 5.45 7.45
CA ARG A 254 9.90 6.56 6.54
C ARG A 254 9.75 7.82 7.37
N HIS A 255 10.59 8.84 7.17
CA HIS A 255 10.47 10.08 7.94
C HIS A 255 9.06 10.65 7.83
N TYR A 256 8.53 11.18 8.93
CA TYR A 256 7.14 11.66 8.98
C TYR A 256 6.85 12.66 7.88
N PHE A 257 7.75 13.63 7.64
CA PHE A 257 7.59 14.64 6.59
C PHE A 257 7.61 14.07 5.16
N GLU A 258 8.21 12.89 4.92
CA GLU A 258 8.20 12.21 3.62
C GLU A 258 6.98 11.30 3.45
N TRP A 259 6.59 10.64 4.54
CA TRP A 259 5.43 9.78 4.60
C TRP A 259 4.13 10.57 4.47
N PHE A 260 4.04 11.71 5.16
CA PHE A 260 2.80 12.46 5.34
C PHE A 260 2.14 12.89 4.02
N PRO A 261 2.81 13.56 3.07
CA PRO A 261 2.19 13.91 1.78
C PRO A 261 1.77 12.67 0.98
N SER A 262 2.53 11.57 1.11
CA SER A 262 2.21 10.30 0.46
C SER A 262 0.95 9.66 1.05
N TYR A 263 0.79 9.74 2.37
CA TYR A 263 -0.39 9.29 3.10
C TYR A 263 -1.61 10.12 2.73
N TYR A 264 -1.50 11.45 2.74
CA TYR A 264 -2.53 12.37 2.25
C TYR A 264 -2.98 12.01 0.83
N TYR A 265 -2.04 11.78 -0.08
CA TYR A 265 -2.39 11.35 -1.44
C TYR A 265 -3.20 10.05 -1.43
N GLN A 266 -2.78 9.06 -0.63
CA GLN A 266 -3.47 7.77 -0.56
C GLN A 266 -4.86 7.84 0.05
N SER A 267 -5.04 8.59 1.14
CA SER A 267 -6.33 8.69 1.82
C SER A 267 -7.41 9.30 0.92
N HIS A 268 -7.01 10.11 -0.07
CA HIS A 268 -7.91 10.72 -1.05
C HIS A 268 -7.86 10.06 -2.44
N LEU A 269 -7.16 8.92 -2.59
CA LEU A 269 -7.09 8.15 -3.84
C LEU A 269 -8.33 7.27 -4.10
N HIS A 270 -9.22 7.10 -3.12
CA HIS A 270 -10.33 6.14 -3.23
C HIS A 270 -11.25 6.45 -4.43
N LYS A 271 -11.49 5.43 -5.27
CA LYS A 271 -12.20 5.56 -6.55
C LYS A 271 -13.57 6.24 -6.43
N LYS A 272 -14.29 6.02 -5.31
CA LYS A 272 -15.60 6.62 -5.05
C LYS A 272 -15.52 8.15 -4.97
N PHE A 273 -14.53 8.69 -4.25
CA PHE A 273 -14.36 10.14 -4.08
C PHE A 273 -13.85 10.85 -5.34
N ARG A 274 -13.19 10.11 -6.23
CA ARG A 274 -12.69 10.62 -7.52
C ARG A 274 -13.74 10.65 -8.63
N ALA A 275 -14.71 9.75 -8.58
CA ALA A 275 -15.69 9.59 -9.65
C ALA A 275 -16.87 10.56 -9.52
N ASN A 276 -17.26 10.87 -8.29
CA ASN A 276 -18.51 11.56 -7.97
C ASN A 276 -18.25 12.97 -7.44
N TRP A 277 -19.15 13.89 -7.79
CA TRP A 277 -19.21 15.21 -7.16
C TRP A 277 -19.69 15.11 -5.70
N PRO A 278 -19.47 16.13 -4.85
CA PRO A 278 -20.02 16.15 -3.49
C PRO A 278 -21.53 15.92 -3.43
N SER A 279 -22.29 16.51 -4.36
CA SER A 279 -23.75 16.31 -4.51
C SER A 279 -24.14 14.86 -4.85
N GLN A 280 -23.20 14.03 -5.30
CA GLN A 280 -23.37 12.63 -5.70
C GLN A 280 -22.73 11.66 -4.69
N GLY A 281 -22.50 12.11 -3.45
CA GLY A 281 -21.83 11.33 -2.41
C GLY A 281 -20.32 11.17 -2.61
N GLY A 282 -19.72 12.04 -3.42
CA GLY A 282 -18.27 12.27 -3.43
C GLY A 282 -17.84 13.16 -2.25
N GLU A 283 -16.54 13.41 -2.15
CA GLU A 283 -15.95 14.29 -1.12
C GLU A 283 -15.05 15.32 -1.80
N THR A 284 -14.98 16.52 -1.20
CA THR A 284 -14.01 17.54 -1.59
C THR A 284 -12.67 17.21 -0.97
N ILE A 285 -11.60 17.34 -1.76
CA ILE A 285 -10.25 17.08 -1.28
C ILE A 285 -9.71 18.36 -0.60
N PRO A 286 -9.43 18.35 0.72
CA PRO A 286 -8.88 19.50 1.40
C PRO A 286 -7.47 19.81 0.86
N PRO A 287 -7.03 21.08 0.87
CA PRO A 287 -5.64 21.42 0.55
C PRO A 287 -4.66 20.69 1.46
N LEU A 288 -3.49 20.31 0.93
CA LEU A 288 -2.45 19.63 1.71
C LEU A 288 -2.03 20.46 2.93
N VAL A 289 -1.93 21.80 2.79
CA VAL A 289 -1.57 22.71 3.88
C VAL A 289 -2.57 22.64 5.04
N GLU A 290 -3.86 22.66 4.75
CA GLU A 290 -4.91 22.53 5.77
C GLU A 290 -4.93 21.13 6.39
N TYR A 291 -4.72 20.10 5.57
CA TYR A 291 -4.63 18.73 6.05
C TYR A 291 -3.44 18.52 7.00
N MET A 292 -2.28 19.13 6.71
CA MET A 292 -1.11 19.14 7.59
C MET A 292 -1.42 19.83 8.92
N LYS A 293 -2.04 21.02 8.86
CA LYS A 293 -2.41 21.78 10.06
C LYS A 293 -3.33 20.95 10.97
N GLN A 294 -4.40 20.38 10.43
CA GLN A 294 -5.33 19.55 11.19
C GLN A 294 -4.66 18.34 11.85
N HIS A 295 -3.71 17.70 11.17
CA HIS A 295 -3.03 16.54 11.73
C HIS A 295 -1.98 16.92 12.80
N LEU A 296 -1.33 18.07 12.65
CA LEU A 296 -0.41 18.59 13.66
C LEU A 296 -1.16 19.09 14.89
N ASP A 297 -2.32 19.75 14.72
CA ASP A 297 -3.17 20.17 15.83
C ASP A 297 -3.61 18.96 16.70
N ARG A 298 -3.82 17.79 16.08
CA ARG A 298 -4.11 16.54 16.82
C ARG A 298 -2.88 15.97 17.52
N TRP A 299 -1.71 15.99 16.88
CA TRP A 299 -0.46 15.52 17.48
C TRP A 299 -0.03 16.36 18.68
N GLU A 300 -0.25 17.68 18.62
CA GLU A 300 0.06 18.65 19.67
C GLU A 300 -0.99 18.70 20.78
N SER A 301 -2.14 18.05 20.60
CA SER A 301 -3.20 18.03 21.59
C SER A 301 -2.70 17.45 22.92
N PRO A 302 -2.91 18.12 24.06
CA PRO A 302 -2.52 17.59 25.37
C PRO A 302 -3.29 16.32 25.72
N ASN A 303 -4.50 16.16 25.17
CA ASN A 303 -5.35 15.00 25.35
C ASN A 303 -5.25 14.04 24.15
N ARG A 304 -4.09 13.98 23.49
CA ARG A 304 -3.92 13.07 22.36
C ARG A 304 -4.11 11.62 22.83
N ASP A 305 -4.99 10.92 22.14
CA ASP A 305 -5.03 9.47 22.24
C ASP A 305 -3.81 8.93 21.49
N GLU A 306 -2.89 8.26 22.19
CA GLU A 306 -1.69 7.69 21.56
C GLU A 306 -2.04 6.63 20.50
N THR A 307 -3.25 6.07 20.58
CA THR A 307 -3.81 5.15 19.58
C THR A 307 -4.44 5.87 18.38
N ASP A 308 -4.61 7.20 18.44
CA ASP A 308 -5.06 7.97 17.30
C ASP A 308 -4.00 7.91 16.19
N ARG A 309 -4.37 7.21 15.12
CA ARG A 309 -3.58 7.10 13.88
C ARG A 309 -3.28 8.44 13.22
N PHE A 310 -4.02 9.49 13.58
CA PHE A 310 -3.82 10.86 13.15
C PHE A 310 -3.01 11.69 14.14
N ALA A 311 -2.58 11.13 15.27
CA ALA A 311 -1.66 11.77 16.21
C ALA A 311 -0.28 11.07 16.23
N THR A 312 -0.20 9.79 15.89
CA THR A 312 1.04 9.00 15.99
C THR A 312 1.57 8.55 14.63
N HIS A 313 2.90 8.51 14.46
CA HIS A 313 3.50 7.91 13.26
C HIS A 313 3.17 6.41 13.18
N MET A 314 2.63 5.96 12.03
CA MET A 314 2.17 4.58 11.88
C MET A 314 3.23 3.51 12.19
N SER A 315 4.51 3.73 11.83
CA SER A 315 5.58 2.78 12.16
C SER A 315 5.78 2.61 13.67
N LEU A 316 5.62 3.67 14.47
CA LEU A 316 5.72 3.58 15.93
C LEU A 316 4.57 2.76 16.50
N LEU A 317 3.34 3.02 16.04
CA LEU A 317 2.19 2.25 16.49
C LEU A 317 2.31 0.77 16.10
N MET A 318 2.81 0.48 14.89
CA MET A 318 3.07 -0.91 14.49
C MET A 318 4.14 -1.53 15.37
N TYR A 319 5.27 -0.86 15.58
CA TYR A 319 6.31 -1.37 16.47
C TYR A 319 5.76 -1.72 17.86
N GLN A 320 5.03 -0.80 18.49
CA GLN A 320 4.43 -1.01 19.80
C GLN A 320 3.48 -2.21 19.80
N ASN A 321 2.55 -2.27 18.85
CA ASN A 321 1.56 -3.35 18.77
C ASN A 321 2.18 -4.73 18.54
N TRP A 322 3.19 -4.83 17.66
CA TRP A 322 3.85 -6.10 17.37
C TRP A 322 4.78 -6.55 18.51
N SER A 323 5.40 -5.60 19.21
CA SER A 323 6.30 -5.89 20.35
C SER A 323 5.56 -6.47 21.57
N LEU A 324 4.23 -6.41 21.60
CA LEU A 324 3.41 -7.08 22.62
C LEU A 324 3.37 -8.60 22.44
N TYR A 325 3.68 -9.12 21.25
CA TYR A 325 3.47 -10.54 20.88
C TYR A 325 4.71 -11.23 20.34
N PHE A 326 5.73 -10.48 19.94
CA PHE A 326 6.96 -11.00 19.34
C PHE A 326 8.17 -10.35 20.00
N ASP A 327 9.18 -11.15 20.30
CA ASP A 327 10.41 -10.68 20.96
C ASP A 327 11.37 -9.97 19.98
N ASP A 328 11.40 -10.39 18.72
CA ASP A 328 12.27 -9.83 17.68
C ASP A 328 11.48 -8.92 16.74
N VAL A 329 11.25 -7.68 17.18
CA VAL A 329 10.67 -6.60 16.37
C VAL A 329 11.76 -5.58 16.06
N GLN A 330 11.99 -5.36 14.76
CA GLN A 330 13.03 -4.48 14.25
C GLN A 330 12.43 -3.35 13.42
N VAL A 331 13.07 -2.19 13.44
CA VAL A 331 12.70 -1.07 12.58
C VAL A 331 13.72 -0.95 11.46
N LEU A 332 13.23 -0.90 10.21
CA LEU A 332 14.03 -0.67 9.02
C LEU A 332 13.88 0.80 8.61
N ASP A 333 14.93 1.60 8.77
CA ASP A 333 14.96 2.95 8.19
C ASP A 333 15.04 2.86 6.67
N LEU A 334 14.11 3.48 5.98
CA LEU A 334 14.08 3.55 4.53
C LEU A 334 14.88 4.74 3.99
N HIS A 335 15.41 5.58 4.88
CA HIS A 335 16.25 6.74 4.59
C HIS A 335 17.71 6.56 5.00
N GLN A 336 18.06 5.43 5.60
CA GLN A 336 19.46 5.09 5.86
C GLN A 336 20.27 5.11 4.56
N THR A 337 21.56 5.42 4.69
CA THR A 337 22.49 5.46 3.56
C THR A 337 22.54 4.10 2.84
N GLY A 338 22.67 4.14 1.52
CA GLY A 338 22.73 2.93 0.68
C GLY A 338 21.35 2.49 0.17
N ASN A 339 21.34 1.33 -0.50
CA ASN A 339 20.13 0.82 -1.13
C ASN A 339 19.26 0.07 -0.10
N VAL A 340 17.97 0.43 -0.03
CA VAL A 340 17.01 -0.16 0.94
C VAL A 340 16.90 -1.68 0.82
N LEU A 341 16.94 -2.24 -0.39
CA LEU A 341 16.90 -3.70 -0.58
C LEU A 341 18.17 -4.36 -0.04
N VAL A 342 19.34 -3.78 -0.34
CA VAL A 342 20.63 -4.27 0.16
C VAL A 342 20.65 -4.26 1.67
N ASN A 343 20.25 -3.14 2.28
CA ASN A 343 20.21 -3.03 3.73
C ASN A 343 19.20 -4.01 4.36
N PHE A 344 18.05 -4.23 3.72
CA PHE A 344 17.12 -5.27 4.17
C PHE A 344 17.77 -6.66 4.12
N ILE A 345 18.31 -7.06 2.97
CA ILE A 345 18.89 -8.42 2.81
C ILE A 345 20.09 -8.61 3.75
N CYS A 346 21.00 -7.65 3.80
CA CYS A 346 22.24 -7.77 4.55
C CYS A 346 22.11 -7.62 6.07
N HIS A 347 21.14 -6.84 6.57
CA HIS A 347 21.01 -6.58 8.01
C HIS A 347 19.82 -7.28 8.65
N ILE A 348 18.78 -7.60 7.88
CA ILE A 348 17.56 -8.21 8.43
C ILE A 348 17.57 -9.72 8.29
N LEU A 349 18.13 -10.28 7.20
CA LEU A 349 18.15 -11.72 6.93
C LEU A 349 19.44 -12.35 7.47
N PRO A 350 19.40 -13.10 8.59
CA PRO A 350 20.64 -13.51 9.28
C PRO A 350 21.56 -14.43 8.47
N SER A 351 21.03 -15.22 7.54
CA SER A 351 21.78 -16.21 6.75
C SER A 351 21.84 -15.89 5.26
N ALA A 352 21.41 -14.70 4.81
CA ALA A 352 21.38 -14.34 3.39
C ALA A 352 22.72 -13.75 2.87
N THR A 353 23.84 -14.40 3.22
CA THR A 353 25.18 -13.91 2.92
C THR A 353 25.46 -13.85 1.42
N ASN A 354 25.04 -14.86 0.65
CA ASN A 354 25.36 -14.96 -0.77
C ASN A 354 24.63 -13.88 -1.58
N THR A 355 23.32 -13.72 -1.35
CA THR A 355 22.56 -12.64 -1.98
C THR A 355 23.05 -11.26 -1.51
N CYS A 356 23.40 -11.10 -0.23
CA CYS A 356 23.94 -9.84 0.27
C CYS A 356 25.23 -9.43 -0.45
N ASP A 357 26.19 -10.35 -0.57
CA ASP A 357 27.48 -10.08 -1.20
C ASP A 357 27.34 -9.80 -2.70
N TYR A 358 26.47 -10.55 -3.38
CA TYR A 358 26.09 -10.28 -4.77
C TYR A 358 25.56 -8.85 -4.94
N LEU A 359 24.62 -8.43 -4.09
CA LEU A 359 24.03 -7.11 -4.20
C LEU A 359 25.00 -5.98 -3.83
N LYS A 360 25.88 -6.19 -2.84
CA LYS A 360 26.96 -5.25 -2.51
C LYS A 360 27.92 -5.09 -3.69
N HIS A 361 28.28 -6.18 -4.35
CA HIS A 361 29.13 -6.15 -5.53
C HIS A 361 28.47 -5.36 -6.68
N LEU A 362 27.18 -5.59 -6.95
CA LEU A 362 26.44 -4.79 -7.93
C LEU A 362 26.41 -3.30 -7.58
N GLN A 363 26.18 -2.98 -6.30
CA GLN A 363 26.18 -1.60 -5.82
C GLN A 363 27.56 -0.94 -5.96
N ALA A 364 28.65 -1.67 -5.75
CA ALA A 364 30.02 -1.17 -5.89
C ALA A 364 30.43 -0.94 -7.35
N GLN A 365 29.78 -1.60 -8.31
CA GLN A 365 30.05 -1.43 -9.73
C GLN A 365 29.37 -0.20 -10.34
N ASP A 366 28.76 0.68 -9.52
CA ASP A 366 27.89 1.77 -9.97
C ASP A 366 26.88 1.32 -11.05
N ALA A 367 26.48 0.04 -11.01
CA ALA A 367 25.42 -0.46 -11.85
C ALA A 367 24.20 0.37 -11.49
N ASP A 368 23.81 1.22 -12.45
CA ASP A 368 22.72 2.19 -12.41
C ASP A 368 21.71 1.81 -11.34
N GLU A 369 21.44 2.67 -10.36
CA GLU A 369 20.47 2.39 -9.28
C GLU A 369 19.10 1.94 -9.86
N ASN A 370 18.82 2.33 -11.11
CA ASN A 370 17.69 1.87 -11.91
C ASN A 370 17.76 0.39 -12.35
N ALA A 371 18.94 -0.21 -12.51
CA ALA A 371 19.16 -1.62 -12.81
C ALA A 371 18.75 -2.52 -11.64
N LEU A 372 18.93 -2.08 -10.40
CA LEU A 372 18.54 -2.86 -9.23
C LEU A 372 17.02 -2.88 -9.04
N ILE A 373 16.31 -1.74 -9.18
CA ILE A 373 14.83 -1.70 -9.12
C ILE A 373 14.26 -0.55 -9.98
N ARG A 374 13.72 -0.87 -11.16
CA ARG A 374 13.15 0.09 -12.14
C ARG A 374 11.87 0.84 -11.72
N THR A 375 11.44 0.78 -10.46
CA THR A 375 10.10 1.29 -10.06
C THR A 375 10.15 2.53 -9.19
N LYS A 376 10.78 3.61 -9.68
CA LYS A 376 10.54 4.94 -9.09
C LYS A 376 9.12 5.39 -9.40
N ARG A 377 8.19 5.05 -8.51
CA ARG A 377 6.84 5.62 -8.55
C ARG A 377 6.92 7.05 -8.05
N VAL A 378 6.95 8.00 -8.98
CA VAL A 378 6.75 9.42 -8.65
C VAL A 378 5.40 9.54 -7.97
N SER A 379 5.36 10.12 -6.77
CA SER A 379 4.11 10.46 -6.11
C SER A 379 3.33 11.40 -7.04
N SER A 380 2.16 10.97 -7.49
CA SER A 380 1.26 11.88 -8.19
C SER A 380 0.72 12.90 -7.20
N ASN A 381 0.49 14.13 -7.64
CA ASN A 381 -0.24 15.13 -6.88
C ASN A 381 -1.77 14.96 -7.10
N LEU A 382 -2.58 15.61 -6.26
CA LEU A 382 -4.05 15.69 -6.39
C LEU A 382 -4.51 16.99 -7.07
N PHE A 383 -3.60 17.70 -7.75
CA PHE A 383 -3.93 19.02 -8.33
C PHE A 383 -5.11 18.95 -9.30
N PRO A 384 -5.18 17.98 -10.25
CA PRO A 384 -6.32 17.90 -11.15
C PRO A 384 -7.65 17.71 -10.42
N GLU A 385 -7.68 16.83 -9.42
CA GLU A 385 -8.88 16.54 -8.65
C GLU A 385 -9.31 17.75 -7.80
N ARG A 386 -8.36 18.45 -7.18
CA ARG A 386 -8.65 19.66 -6.39
C ARG A 386 -9.12 20.83 -7.26
N ILE A 387 -8.52 21.02 -8.44
CA ILE A 387 -8.97 22.06 -9.39
C ILE A 387 -10.39 21.73 -9.86
N ALA A 388 -10.71 20.46 -10.11
CA ALA A 388 -12.07 20.04 -10.45
C ALA A 388 -13.06 20.36 -9.32
N ASP A 389 -12.71 20.06 -8.07
CA ASP A 389 -13.54 20.35 -6.90
C ASP A 389 -13.79 21.86 -6.74
N THR A 390 -12.75 22.69 -6.87
CA THR A 390 -12.90 24.15 -6.80
C THR A 390 -13.71 24.71 -7.96
N ALA A 391 -13.52 24.21 -9.19
CA ALA A 391 -14.30 24.65 -10.35
C ALA A 391 -15.79 24.33 -10.18
N TRP A 392 -16.11 23.17 -9.60
CA TRP A 392 -17.48 22.81 -9.26
C TRP A 392 -18.06 23.73 -8.17
N GLN A 393 -17.30 24.02 -7.11
CA GLN A 393 -17.71 24.96 -6.04
C GLN A 393 -17.95 26.38 -6.55
N LEU A 394 -17.19 26.83 -7.55
CA LEU A 394 -17.37 28.12 -8.21
C LEU A 394 -18.49 28.13 -9.27
N GLY A 395 -19.24 27.02 -9.42
CA GLY A 395 -20.31 26.91 -10.39
C GLY A 395 -19.85 26.86 -11.86
N MET A 396 -18.55 26.68 -12.11
CA MET A 396 -17.98 26.60 -13.46
C MET A 396 -18.32 25.28 -14.14
N VAL A 397 -18.56 24.22 -13.36
CA VAL A 397 -19.07 22.94 -13.85
C VAL A 397 -20.60 22.93 -13.68
N PRO A 398 -21.39 22.73 -14.75
CA PRO A 398 -22.84 22.59 -14.64
C PRO A 398 -23.24 21.47 -13.66
N ASN A 399 -24.29 21.69 -12.86
CA ASN A 399 -24.81 20.71 -11.90
C ASN A 399 -25.78 19.70 -12.53
N ASP A 400 -25.73 19.52 -13.86
CA ASP A 400 -26.74 18.81 -14.66
C ASP A 400 -26.48 17.29 -14.77
N ASN A 401 -25.58 16.73 -13.96
CA ASN A 401 -25.11 15.34 -14.02
C ASN A 401 -24.45 14.93 -15.37
N VAL A 402 -24.35 15.81 -16.36
CA VAL A 402 -23.88 15.45 -17.71
C VAL A 402 -22.38 15.15 -17.70
N ARG A 403 -21.59 15.90 -16.91
CA ARG A 403 -20.14 15.69 -16.81
C ARG A 403 -19.76 15.04 -15.48
N SER A 404 -19.26 13.81 -15.55
CA SER A 404 -18.66 13.15 -14.37
C SER A 404 -17.40 13.89 -13.90
N LYS A 405 -17.15 13.90 -12.57
CA LYS A 405 -15.91 14.44 -11.97
C LYS A 405 -14.66 13.83 -12.61
N LYS A 406 -14.71 12.54 -12.92
CA LYS A 406 -13.64 11.81 -13.62
C LYS A 406 -13.33 12.42 -15.00
N HIS A 407 -14.35 12.77 -15.77
CA HIS A 407 -14.16 13.38 -17.08
C HIS A 407 -13.50 14.76 -16.96
N VAL A 408 -14.02 15.63 -16.08
CA VAL A 408 -13.44 16.96 -15.81
C VAL A 408 -12.00 16.86 -15.33
N THR A 409 -11.72 15.98 -14.37
CA THR A 409 -10.36 15.71 -13.87
C THR A 409 -9.42 15.28 -14.99
N THR A 410 -9.91 14.46 -15.93
CA THR A 410 -9.12 14.00 -17.08
C THR A 410 -8.78 15.14 -18.02
N MET A 411 -9.72 16.05 -18.30
CA MET A 411 -9.47 17.26 -19.10
C MET A 411 -8.44 18.17 -18.43
N ILE A 412 -8.60 18.44 -17.13
CA ILE A 412 -7.64 19.25 -16.36
C ILE A 412 -6.24 18.62 -16.41
N LYS A 413 -6.15 17.29 -16.21
CA LYS A 413 -4.88 16.57 -16.28
C LYS A 413 -4.22 16.66 -17.66
N GLY A 414 -5.02 16.57 -18.74
CA GLY A 414 -4.55 16.77 -20.11
C GLY A 414 -3.95 18.16 -20.30
N TYR A 415 -4.68 19.19 -19.88
CA TYR A 415 -4.24 20.57 -20.02
C TYR A 415 -3.00 20.91 -19.19
N LEU A 416 -2.93 20.46 -17.92
CA LEU A 416 -1.74 20.66 -17.08
C LEU A 416 -0.50 20.00 -17.68
N LYS A 417 -0.68 18.89 -18.41
CA LYS A 417 0.41 18.23 -19.15
C LYS A 417 0.83 19.04 -20.37
N GLU A 418 -0.13 19.56 -21.15
CA GLU A 418 0.13 20.37 -22.34
C GLU A 418 0.89 21.65 -22.02
N LEU A 419 0.51 22.35 -20.94
CA LEU A 419 1.21 23.57 -20.53
C LEU A 419 2.60 23.32 -19.94
N ARG A 420 3.05 22.06 -19.82
CA ARG A 420 4.30 21.68 -19.11
C ARG A 420 4.40 22.30 -17.71
N LEU A 421 3.28 22.71 -17.13
CA LEU A 421 3.21 23.34 -15.81
C LEU A 421 3.77 22.42 -14.72
N LEU A 422 3.66 21.11 -14.94
CA LEU A 422 4.20 20.10 -14.03
C LEU A 422 5.71 19.86 -14.17
N GLN A 423 6.40 20.43 -15.17
CA GLN A 423 7.79 20.08 -15.50
C GLN A 423 8.79 21.24 -15.36
N ASN A 424 8.38 22.51 -15.50
CA ASN A 424 9.33 23.63 -15.70
C ASN A 424 9.26 24.77 -14.66
N GLY A 425 8.83 24.54 -13.41
CA GLY A 425 8.77 25.60 -12.38
C GLY A 425 7.70 26.69 -12.59
N SER A 426 7.04 26.71 -13.76
CA SER A 426 5.98 27.67 -14.12
C SER A 426 4.75 27.69 -13.19
N MET A 427 4.67 26.80 -12.20
CA MET A 427 3.62 26.76 -11.20
C MET A 427 3.93 27.57 -9.94
N GLU A 428 5.12 28.16 -9.83
CA GLU A 428 5.56 28.92 -8.66
C GLU A 428 4.55 30.00 -8.23
N GLN A 429 4.02 30.76 -9.17
CA GLN A 429 2.98 31.79 -8.93
C GLN A 429 1.64 31.23 -8.40
N TYR A 430 1.41 29.93 -8.55
CA TYR A 430 0.20 29.25 -8.09
C TYR A 430 0.46 28.39 -6.85
N TRP A 431 1.70 28.31 -6.37
CA TRP A 431 2.00 27.52 -5.18
C TRP A 431 1.40 28.15 -3.94
N TRP A 432 0.75 27.31 -3.17
CA TRP A 432 0.34 27.61 -1.82
C TRP A 432 1.12 26.71 -0.87
N CYS A 433 2.16 27.31 -0.29
CA CYS A 433 3.08 26.61 0.61
C CYS A 433 2.73 26.89 2.09
N PRO A 434 3.09 25.99 3.01
CA PRO A 434 2.99 26.23 4.44
C PRO A 434 3.74 27.49 4.89
N SER A 435 3.23 28.15 5.93
CA SER A 435 3.96 29.22 6.63
C SER A 435 5.23 28.69 7.28
N VAL A 436 6.16 29.57 7.66
CA VAL A 436 7.40 29.19 8.38
C VAL A 436 7.06 28.43 9.66
N SER A 437 6.16 28.96 10.48
CA SER A 437 5.68 28.30 11.69
C SER A 437 5.12 26.89 11.44
N LEU A 438 4.33 26.70 10.36
CA LEU A 438 3.82 25.37 10.04
C LEU A 438 4.92 24.42 9.57
N LYS A 439 5.93 24.89 8.82
CA LYS A 439 7.11 24.08 8.46
C LYS A 439 7.89 23.63 9.69
N ASP A 440 8.07 24.53 10.66
CA ASP A 440 8.76 24.21 11.90
C ASP A 440 7.99 23.16 12.70
N ARG A 441 6.65 23.28 12.80
CA ARG A 441 5.80 22.26 13.44
C ARG A 441 5.92 20.88 12.77
N ILE A 442 5.92 20.83 11.43
CA ILE A 442 6.14 19.57 10.67
C ILE A 442 7.49 18.96 11.02
N TYR A 443 8.55 19.77 11.05
CA TYR A 443 9.90 19.33 11.38
C TYR A 443 9.99 18.80 12.81
N GLN A 444 9.44 19.52 13.78
CA GLN A 444 9.45 19.11 15.19
C GLN A 444 8.68 17.82 15.42
N ALA A 445 7.50 17.66 14.80
CA ALA A 445 6.75 16.41 14.85
C ALA A 445 7.59 15.25 14.28
N SER A 446 8.21 15.45 13.12
CA SER A 446 9.05 14.43 12.49
C SER A 446 10.27 14.05 13.33
N LEU A 447 10.94 15.04 13.93
CA LEU A 447 12.08 14.83 14.81
C LEU A 447 11.68 14.11 16.09
N SER A 448 10.53 14.45 16.67
CA SER A 448 9.97 13.75 17.84
C SER A 448 9.74 12.26 17.55
N PHE A 449 9.18 11.92 16.39
CA PHE A 449 9.00 10.51 16.02
C PHE A 449 10.33 9.79 15.76
N LEU A 450 11.32 10.47 15.18
CA LEU A 450 12.67 9.91 15.02
C LEU A 450 13.32 9.64 16.39
N GLN A 451 13.12 10.55 17.35
CA GLN A 451 13.63 10.40 18.72
C GLN A 451 12.99 9.20 19.42
N SER A 452 11.66 9.05 19.35
CA SER A 452 10.97 7.89 19.91
C SER A 452 11.47 6.57 19.32
N LEU A 453 11.88 6.55 18.03
CA LEU A 453 12.52 5.38 17.44
C LEU A 453 13.94 5.15 17.97
N HIS A 454 14.73 6.20 18.19
CA HIS A 454 16.08 6.07 18.73
C HIS A 454 16.11 5.52 20.17
N GLU A 455 15.04 5.75 20.93
CA GLU A 455 14.87 5.23 22.28
C GLU A 455 14.60 3.72 22.30
N ILE A 456 14.13 3.15 21.18
CA ILE A 456 13.90 1.71 21.04
C ILE A 456 15.25 0.97 20.85
N PRO A 457 15.61 -0.01 21.70
CA PRO A 457 16.89 -0.69 21.62
C PRO A 457 17.17 -1.39 20.26
N SER A 458 16.17 -2.10 19.70
CA SER A 458 16.33 -2.80 18.41
C SER A 458 16.49 -1.84 17.23
N ALA A 459 15.75 -0.72 17.24
CA ALA A 459 15.91 0.34 16.26
C ALA A 459 17.26 1.04 16.41
N ARG A 460 17.74 1.26 17.64
CA ARG A 460 19.08 1.82 17.91
C ARG A 460 20.17 0.98 17.27
N GLN A 461 20.11 -0.34 17.43
CA GLN A 461 21.10 -1.25 16.84
C GLN A 461 21.07 -1.24 15.32
N ASN A 462 19.89 -1.22 14.69
CA ASN A 462 19.79 -1.39 13.24
C ASN A 462 19.84 -0.07 12.46
N MET A 463 19.18 0.97 12.94
CA MET A 463 19.11 2.27 12.25
C MET A 463 20.29 3.17 12.57
N PHE A 464 20.91 3.00 13.74
CA PHE A 464 21.96 3.88 14.25
C PHE A 464 23.27 3.15 14.55
N ALA A 465 23.45 1.92 14.04
CA ALA A 465 24.68 1.13 14.22
C ALA A 465 25.92 1.95 13.81
N GLY A 466 26.59 2.55 14.80
CA GLY A 466 27.78 3.39 14.60
C GLY A 466 27.50 4.88 14.34
N HIS A 467 26.24 5.32 14.23
CA HIS A 467 25.92 6.73 14.07
C HIS A 467 25.51 7.36 15.40
N ASN A 468 26.24 8.40 15.80
CA ASN A 468 25.83 9.27 16.89
C ASN A 468 24.46 9.89 16.54
N TRP A 469 23.54 9.96 17.51
CA TRP A 469 22.25 10.65 17.41
C TRP A 469 22.37 12.01 16.72
N THR A 470 23.43 12.78 17.01
CA THR A 470 23.72 14.06 16.36
C THR A 470 23.77 13.97 14.84
N LEU A 471 24.42 12.93 14.28
CA LEU A 471 24.52 12.73 12.84
C LEU A 471 23.17 12.37 12.22
N ALA A 472 22.38 11.51 12.89
CA ALA A 472 21.05 11.15 12.40
C ALA A 472 20.10 12.37 12.38
N VAL A 473 20.16 13.22 13.41
CA VAL A 473 19.40 14.49 13.44
C VAL A 473 19.84 15.43 12.32
N GLN A 474 21.15 15.52 12.05
CA GLN A 474 21.69 16.34 10.96
C GLN A 474 21.22 15.84 9.59
N GLN A 475 21.30 14.52 9.33
CA GLN A 475 20.80 13.92 8.10
C GLN A 475 19.28 14.13 7.95
N HIS A 476 18.52 13.99 9.03
CA HIS A 476 17.08 14.26 9.03
C HIS A 476 16.77 15.72 8.65
N ARG A 477 17.52 16.68 9.21
CA ARG A 477 17.44 18.11 8.88
C ARG A 477 17.73 18.35 7.40
N GLU A 478 18.82 17.79 6.88
CA GLU A 478 19.20 17.95 5.47
C GLU A 478 18.14 17.42 4.52
N GLN A 479 17.58 16.24 4.82
CA GLN A 479 16.49 15.66 4.05
C GLN A 479 15.21 16.50 4.13
N PHE A 480 14.89 17.07 5.29
CA PHE A 480 13.75 17.98 5.44
C PHE A 480 13.95 19.26 4.60
N GLN A 481 15.14 19.86 4.65
CA GLN A 481 15.47 21.03 3.84
C GLN A 481 15.44 20.73 2.33
N LYS A 482 15.87 19.53 1.93
CA LYS A 482 15.72 19.06 0.55
C LYS A 482 14.24 18.95 0.15
N ALA A 483 13.39 18.41 1.02
CA ALA A 483 11.95 18.32 0.79
C ALA A 483 11.29 19.71 0.64
N LEU A 484 11.72 20.69 1.44
CA LEU A 484 11.30 22.09 1.32
C LEU A 484 11.67 22.70 -0.04
N ARG A 485 12.93 22.55 -0.47
CA ARG A 485 13.39 23.05 -1.79
C ARG A 485 12.70 22.36 -2.97
N GLN A 486 12.22 21.14 -2.76
CA GLN A 486 11.44 20.39 -3.75
C GLN A 486 9.94 20.69 -3.71
N HIS A 487 9.51 21.65 -2.89
CA HIS A 487 8.10 22.05 -2.73
C HIS A 487 7.18 20.88 -2.36
N LYS A 488 7.70 19.85 -1.66
CA LYS A 488 6.93 18.64 -1.33
C LYS A 488 5.69 18.90 -0.48
N PHE A 489 5.68 19.99 0.27
CA PHE A 489 4.59 20.39 1.15
C PHE A 489 3.68 21.46 0.53
N CYS A 490 4.05 21.99 -0.63
CA CYS A 490 3.26 22.99 -1.31
C CYS A 490 2.13 22.32 -2.08
N ASP A 491 0.99 22.99 -2.11
CA ASP A 491 -0.14 22.64 -2.95
C ASP A 491 -0.34 23.73 -4.00
N VAL A 492 -1.34 23.59 -4.86
CA VAL A 492 -1.75 24.65 -5.77
C VAL A 492 -2.92 25.45 -5.19
N ASN A 493 -2.88 26.77 -5.37
CA ASN A 493 -4.02 27.64 -5.16
C ASN A 493 -4.98 27.49 -6.35
N THR A 494 -5.92 26.56 -6.21
CA THR A 494 -6.88 26.18 -7.25
C THR A 494 -7.78 27.33 -7.67
N THR A 495 -8.21 28.15 -6.73
CA THR A 495 -8.99 29.37 -7.00
C THR A 495 -8.19 30.36 -7.85
N HIS A 496 -6.92 30.59 -7.50
CA HIS A 496 -6.04 31.48 -8.25
C HIS A 496 -5.85 30.99 -9.70
N ILE A 497 -5.64 29.68 -9.90
CA ILE A 497 -5.53 29.07 -11.23
C ILE A 497 -6.80 29.32 -12.06
N LEU A 498 -7.98 29.06 -11.48
CA LEU A 498 -9.25 29.15 -12.20
C LEU A 498 -9.65 30.60 -12.54
N LEU A 499 -9.35 31.55 -11.66
CA LEU A 499 -9.73 32.95 -11.84
C LEU A 499 -8.76 33.74 -12.74
N GLN A 500 -7.46 33.47 -12.65
CA GLN A 500 -6.46 34.22 -13.42
C GLN A 500 -6.16 33.62 -14.79
N ASN A 501 -6.37 32.32 -14.97
CA ASN A 501 -6.08 31.66 -16.25
C ASN A 501 -7.35 31.50 -17.10
N LYS A 502 -7.81 32.60 -17.71
CA LYS A 502 -8.99 32.60 -18.60
C LYS A 502 -8.88 31.55 -19.72
N LYS A 503 -7.68 31.34 -20.26
CA LYS A 503 -7.41 30.33 -21.30
C LYS A 503 -7.62 28.91 -20.79
N PHE A 504 -7.19 28.61 -19.56
CA PHE A 504 -7.45 27.34 -18.91
C PHE A 504 -8.94 27.12 -18.72
N THR A 505 -9.63 28.12 -18.17
CA THR A 505 -11.06 28.02 -17.85
C THR A 505 -11.90 27.85 -19.12
N SER A 506 -11.63 28.63 -20.17
CA SER A 506 -12.34 28.49 -21.45
C SER A 506 -12.06 27.16 -22.14
N HIS A 507 -10.82 26.65 -22.08
CA HIS A 507 -10.46 25.37 -22.69
C HIS A 507 -11.10 24.18 -21.98
N VAL A 508 -11.08 24.15 -20.65
CA VAL A 508 -11.57 23.00 -19.87
C VAL A 508 -13.09 23.01 -19.71
N PHE A 509 -13.68 24.19 -19.48
CA PHE A 509 -15.09 24.30 -19.13
C PHE A 509 -15.96 24.85 -20.28
N GLY A 510 -15.34 25.36 -21.34
CA GLY A 510 -16.02 26.11 -22.41
C GLY A 510 -16.19 27.58 -22.03
N SER A 511 -16.34 28.44 -23.04
CA SER A 511 -16.79 29.81 -22.84
C SER A 511 -18.27 29.78 -22.50
N ARG A 512 -18.63 30.00 -21.22
CA ARG A 512 -19.99 30.45 -20.90
C ARG A 512 -20.10 31.90 -21.37
N SER A 513 -20.90 32.10 -22.41
CA SER A 513 -21.36 33.41 -22.86
C SER A 513 -22.20 34.08 -21.79
#